data_AF-A0A645J8H0-F1
#
_entry.id   AF-A0A645J8H0-F1
#
_cell.length_a   1.000
_cell.length_b   1.000
_cell.length_c   1.000
_cell.angle_alpha   90.00
_cell.angle_beta   90.00
_cell.angle_gamma   90.00
#
_symmetry.space_group_name_H-M   'P 1'
#
loop_
_entity.id
_entity.type
_entity.pdbx_description
1 polymer ?
#
loop_
_entity_poly.entity_id
_entity_poly.type
_entity_poly.pdbx_seq_one_letter_code
_entity_poly.pdbx_strand_id
1 'polypeptide(L)'
;MFAGFGLNGIAVALLAKSHPLGVLLSAMLFGALINAGPYMQLNGISKDIGYIVQALVILFVAADHIWKILLDKRKKKEAAKNGK
;
A
#
# COMPACT_ATOMS: atom_id res chain seq x y z
N MET A 1 -0.67 -19.89 -13.56
CA MET A 1 -1.22 -18.52 -13.75
C MET A 1 -1.58 -17.82 -12.43
N PHE A 2 -0.97 -18.20 -11.30
CA PHE A 2 -1.22 -17.59 -9.97
C PHE A 2 0.01 -16.92 -9.34
N ALA A 3 1.15 -16.94 -10.04
CA ALA A 3 2.38 -16.33 -9.56
C ALA A 3 2.20 -14.81 -9.53
N GLY A 4 2.10 -14.24 -8.33
CA GLY A 4 2.00 -12.79 -8.10
C GLY A 4 0.81 -12.35 -7.25
N PHE A 5 -0.35 -13.02 -7.33
CA PHE A 5 -1.54 -12.61 -6.56
C PHE A 5 -1.36 -12.80 -5.05
N GLY A 6 -0.64 -13.84 -4.62
CA GLY A 6 -0.33 -14.04 -3.19
C GLY A 6 0.55 -12.93 -2.61
N LEU A 7 1.60 -12.53 -3.34
CA LEU A 7 2.48 -11.41 -2.96
C LEU A 7 1.72 -10.08 -2.93
N ASN A 8 0.87 -9.83 -3.92
CA ASN A 8 0.01 -8.64 -3.94
C ASN A 8 -0.98 -8.64 -2.77
N GLY A 9 -1.54 -9.80 -2.41
CA GLY A 9 -2.41 -9.95 -1.24
C GLY A 9 -1.71 -9.62 0.07
N ILE A 10 -0.46 -10.07 0.25
CA ILE A 10 0.37 -9.72 1.41
C ILE A 10 0.61 -8.20 1.45
N ALA A 11 0.97 -7.60 0.31
CA ALA A 11 1.20 -6.15 0.23
C ALA A 11 -0.05 -5.35 0.61
N VAL A 12 -1.23 -5.75 0.12
CA VAL A 12 -2.52 -5.13 0.43
C VAL A 12 -2.89 -5.30 1.92
N ALA A 13 -2.63 -6.47 2.51
CA ALA A 13 -2.87 -6.69 3.94
C ALA A 13 -1.98 -5.80 4.83
N LEU A 14 -0.71 -5.67 4.47
CA LEU A 14 0.25 -4.78 5.15
C LEU A 14 -0.12 -3.31 4.99
N LEU A 15 -0.54 -2.91 3.78
CA LEU A 15 -1.02 -1.56 3.47
C LEU A 15 -2.18 -1.15 4.40
N ALA A 16 -3.12 -2.07 4.60
CA ALA A 16 -4.29 -1.88 5.43
C ALA A 16 -4.05 -2.10 6.94
N LYS A 17 -2.81 -2.39 7.36
CA LYS A 17 -2.46 -2.75 8.75
C LYS A 17 -3.31 -3.89 9.30
N SER A 18 -3.66 -4.86 8.46
CA SER A 18 -4.56 -5.97 8.80
C SER A 18 -5.96 -5.56 9.29
N HIS A 19 -6.39 -4.30 9.06
CA HIS A 19 -7.72 -3.85 9.40
C HIS A 19 -8.73 -4.28 8.32
N PRO A 20 -9.79 -5.04 8.63
CA PRO A 20 -10.65 -5.67 7.62
C PRO A 20 -11.30 -4.68 6.66
N LEU A 21 -11.77 -3.54 7.17
CA LEU A 21 -12.32 -2.46 6.32
C LEU A 21 -11.27 -1.83 5.40
N GLY A 22 -10.02 -1.71 5.86
CA GLY A 22 -8.93 -1.17 5.04
C GLY A 22 -8.49 -2.15 3.96
N VAL A 23 -8.51 -3.45 4.26
CA VAL A 23 -8.19 -4.52 3.32
C VAL A 23 -9.23 -4.55 2.21
N LEU A 24 -10.52 -4.42 2.53
CA LEU A 24 -11.60 -4.38 1.53
C LEU A 24 -11.43 -3.23 0.53
N LEU A 25 -11.22 -2.00 1.01
CA LEU A 25 -11.01 -0.84 0.16
C LEU A 25 -9.74 -0.98 -0.71
N SER A 26 -8.65 -1.42 -0.11
CA SER A 26 -7.38 -1.61 -0.81
C SER A 26 -7.45 -2.71 -1.86
N ALA A 27 -8.10 -3.84 -1.54
CA ALA A 27 -8.30 -4.95 -2.46
C ALA A 27 -9.20 -4.55 -3.65
N MET A 28 -10.24 -3.74 -3.41
CA MET A 28 -11.10 -3.22 -4.48
C MET A 28 -10.32 -2.33 -5.45
N LEU A 29 -9.47 -1.43 -4.93
CA LEU A 29 -8.62 -0.57 -5.75
C LEU A 29 -7.61 -1.38 -6.57
N PHE A 30 -6.88 -2.30 -5.93
CA PHE A 30 -5.90 -3.14 -6.61
C PHE A 30 -6.56 -4.06 -7.64
N GLY A 31 -7.72 -4.64 -7.31
CA GLY A 31 -8.52 -5.43 -8.22
C GLY A 31 -8.95 -4.63 -9.45
N ALA A 32 -9.47 -3.42 -9.26
CA ALA A 32 -9.84 -2.54 -10.37
C ALA A 32 -8.65 -2.21 -11.27
N LEU A 33 -7.47 -1.94 -10.68
CA LEU A 33 -6.28 -1.58 -11.44
C LEU A 33 -5.68 -2.77 -12.22
N ILE A 34 -5.72 -3.97 -11.65
CA ILE A 34 -5.34 -5.21 -12.36
C ILE A 34 -6.28 -5.44 -13.55
N ASN A 35 -7.58 -5.23 -13.36
CA ASN A 35 -8.59 -5.33 -14.41
C ASN A 35 -8.53 -4.20 -15.45
N ALA A 36 -7.79 -3.11 -15.19
CA ALA A 36 -7.59 -2.03 -16.15
C ALA A 36 -6.59 -2.40 -17.27
N GLY A 37 -5.69 -3.35 -17.04
CA GLY A 37 -4.64 -3.74 -18.00
C GLY A 37 -5.13 -4.17 -19.41
N PRO A 38 -6.22 -4.95 -19.54
CA PRO A 38 -6.85 -5.25 -20.83
C PRO A 38 -7.36 -4.00 -21.55
N TYR A 39 -8.03 -3.09 -20.83
CA TYR A 39 -8.53 -1.82 -21.38
C TYR A 39 -7.40 -0.89 -21.86
N MET A 40 -6.24 -0.94 -21.20
CA MET A 40 -5.07 -0.14 -21.58
C MET A 40 -4.42 -0.66 -22.85
N GLN A 41 -4.31 -1.98 -23.02
CA GLN A 41 -3.79 -2.57 -24.26
C GLN A 41 -4.66 -2.27 -25.47
N LEU A 42 -5.99 -2.23 -25.31
CA LEU A 42 -6.91 -1.87 -26.39
C LEU A 42 -6.71 -0.43 -26.89
N ASN A 43 -6.17 0.44 -26.05
CA ASN A 43 -5.86 1.84 -26.38
C ASN A 43 -4.36 2.07 -26.68
N GLY A 44 -3.57 1.01 -26.90
CA GLY A 44 -2.13 1.11 -27.18
C GLY A 44 -1.26 1.50 -25.98
N ILE A 45 -1.81 1.51 -24.77
CA ILE A 45 -1.12 1.88 -23.53
C ILE A 45 -0.57 0.61 -22.87
N SER A 46 0.73 0.61 -22.57
CA SER A 46 1.37 -0.51 -21.89
C SER A 46 0.85 -0.67 -20.45
N LYS A 47 0.77 -1.93 -19.98
CA LYS A 47 0.27 -2.32 -18.66
C LYS A 47 1.06 -1.70 -17.50
N ASP A 48 2.25 -1.19 -17.81
CA ASP A 48 3.23 -0.64 -16.86
C ASP A 48 2.67 0.54 -16.06
N ILE A 49 1.76 1.33 -16.65
CA ILE A 49 1.13 2.45 -15.95
C ILE A 49 0.31 1.95 -14.75
N GLY A 50 -0.37 0.81 -14.86
CA GLY A 50 -1.09 0.20 -13.74
C GLY A 50 -0.15 -0.14 -12.59
N TYR A 51 1.02 -0.71 -12.88
CA TYR A 51 2.03 -0.99 -11.87
C TYR A 51 2.61 0.28 -11.22
N ILE A 52 2.84 1.33 -12.00
CA ILE A 52 3.33 2.63 -11.48
C ILE A 52 2.32 3.22 -10.50
N VAL A 53 1.03 3.25 -10.86
CA VAL A 53 -0.02 3.78 -9.99
C VAL A 53 -0.15 2.95 -8.71
N GLN A 54 -0.11 1.62 -8.82
CA GLN A 54 -0.07 0.72 -7.65
C GLN A 54 1.10 1.04 -6.71
N ALA A 55 2.30 1.20 -7.26
CA ALA A 55 3.50 1.52 -6.48
C ALA A 55 3.38 2.89 -5.77
N LEU A 56 2.81 3.90 -6.44
CA LEU A 56 2.57 5.22 -5.84
C LEU A 56 1.57 5.15 -4.68
N VAL A 57 0.47 4.40 -4.84
CA VAL A 57 -0.51 4.20 -3.77
C VAL A 57 0.15 3.54 -2.56
N ILE A 58 0.95 2.49 -2.77
CA ILE A 58 1.69 1.82 -1.70
C ILE A 58 2.64 2.81 -1.01
N LEU A 59 3.39 3.59 -1.79
CA LEU A 59 4.34 4.58 -1.29
C LEU A 59 3.66 5.62 -0.39
N PHE A 60 2.54 6.19 -0.83
CA PHE A 60 1.83 7.23 -0.07
C PHE A 60 1.27 6.71 1.26
N VAL A 61 0.65 5.52 1.26
CA VAL A 61 0.10 4.93 2.49
C VAL A 61 1.22 4.48 3.43
N ALA A 62 2.28 3.87 2.89
CA ALA A 62 3.45 3.48 3.67
C ALA A 62 4.11 4.71 4.32
N ALA A 63 4.19 5.85 3.62
CA ALA A 63 4.74 7.08 4.16
C ALA A 63 3.96 7.60 5.39
N ASP A 64 2.62 7.65 5.35
CA ASP A 64 1.80 8.00 6.53
C ASP A 64 2.07 7.05 7.69
N HIS A 65 2.19 5.75 7.40
CA HIS A 65 2.43 4.77 8.44
C HIS A 65 3.80 4.93 9.09
N ILE A 66 4.85 5.12 8.28
CA ILE A 66 6.22 5.36 8.74
C ILE A 66 6.29 6.64 9.57
N TRP A 67 5.59 7.71 9.14
CA TRP A 67 5.58 8.99 9.84
C TRP A 67 5.03 8.85 11.27
N LYS A 68 3.90 8.15 11.45
CA LYS A 68 3.32 7.87 12.78
C LYS A 68 4.30 7.09 13.67
N ILE A 69 4.90 6.03 13.14
CA ILE A 69 5.88 5.21 13.88
C ILE A 69 7.09 6.05 14.30
N LEU A 70 7.57 6.94 13.44
CA LEU A 70 8.72 7.78 13.72
C LEU A 70 8.43 8.81 14.82
N LEU A 71 7.26 9.46 14.78
CA LEU A 71 6.83 10.41 15.81
C LEU A 71 6.64 9.75 17.17
N ASP A 72 5.98 8.59 17.23
CA ASP A 72 5.76 7.86 18.49
C ASP A 72 7.09 7.43 19.13
N LYS A 73 8.07 7.01 18.32
CA LYS A 73 9.42 6.69 18.80
C LYS A 73 10.15 7.90 19.37
N ARG A 74 9.95 9.10 18.80
CA ARG A 74 10.55 10.35 19.31
C ARG A 74 9.95 10.74 20.66
N LYS A 75 8.62 10.72 20.79
CA LYS A 75 7.94 11.01 22.07
C LYS A 75 8.36 10.07 23.21
N LYS A 76 8.49 8.77 22.92
CA LYS A 76 8.96 7.78 23.91
C LYS A 76 10.42 8.03 24.36
N LYS A 77 11.30 8.47 23.45
CA LYS A 77 12.69 8.81 23.77
C LYS A 77 12.78 10.07 24.64
N GLU A 78 11.93 11.07 24.40
CA GLU A 78 11.91 12.31 25.19
C GLU A 78 11.36 12.09 26.60
N ALA A 79 10.29 11.31 26.74
CA ALA A 79 9.75 10.94 28.05
C ALA A 79 10.75 10.14 28.92
N ALA A 80 11.55 9.27 28.31
CA ALA A 80 12.59 8.51 29.01
C ALA A 80 13.81 9.36 29.40
N LYS A 81 14.04 10.50 28.74
CA LYS A 81 15.13 11.42 29.04
C LYS A 81 14.75 12.45 30.13
N ASN A 82 13.47 12.82 30.23
CA ASN A 82 12.96 13.79 31.20
C ASN A 82 12.56 13.18 32.56
N GLY A 83 12.56 11.85 32.70
CA GLY A 83 12.28 11.13 33.95
C GLY A 83 13.52 10.75 34.77
N LYS A 84 14.70 11.30 34.43
CA LYS A 84 15.93 11.25 35.22
C LYS A 84 16.29 12.67 35.65
#